data_AF-A0A1Y4JN96-F1
#
_entry.id   AF-A0A1Y4JN96-F1
#
_cell.length_a   1.000
_cell.length_b   1.000
_cell.length_c   1.000
_cell.angle_alpha   90.00
_cell.angle_beta   90.00
_cell.angle_gamma   90.00
#
_symmetry.space_group_name_H-M   'P 1'
#
loop_
_entity.id
_entity.type
_entity.pdbx_description
1 polymer ?
#
loop_
_entity_poly.entity_id
_entity_poly.type
_entity_poly.pdbx_seq_one_letter_code
_entity_poly.pdbx_strand_id
1 'polypeptide(L)'
;MKLYLFNPDSDLALANNEANYIAPASARRMAQDMALLPIWYAAPDSAVLAPSAYNADFLRRMRELFGLRVQLATEPELPDYAEASIVPWGWNPSIRKYLLKRGVNEDKLPSPRLLADYRSLSSRIQAVEMTRRMTGRYPGYTCGEHTLVNNIEDCERIVNTMHACLLKVPWSGSGKGLNWCLHGFTKPVSNWCERILREQGCLTAEPICNKVEDFALEFYSDGCGGVRFAGCSMFSTNEHGAYTGNLLASDGQIEEIIARYLPLEKLERIREALRTELASVYGYTYTGYLGVDMMICRQDKENKYLVHPCVEINMRMNMGVVARLFYDRFAAPGSKGRFTVEYVPDNGALRARHEQDMRNYPLIVENGRLLSGYLPLIPVTGKNCYRAYVRL
;
A
#
# COMPACT_ATOMS: atom_id res chain seq x y z
N MET A 1 -4.79 0.81 25.02
CA MET A 1 -4.16 1.79 24.12
C MET A 1 -3.66 1.08 22.85
N LYS A 2 -3.56 1.77 21.70
CA LYS A 2 -2.95 1.22 20.47
C LYS A 2 -1.56 1.82 20.25
N LEU A 3 -0.62 1.03 19.75
CA LEU A 3 0.71 1.48 19.33
C LEU A 3 0.88 1.25 17.83
N TYR A 4 1.00 2.33 17.07
CA TYR A 4 1.19 2.30 15.62
C TYR A 4 2.67 2.38 15.27
N LEU A 5 3.08 1.68 14.21
CA LEU A 5 4.43 1.78 13.67
C LEU A 5 4.43 1.66 12.15
N PHE A 6 5.37 2.36 11.52
CA PHE A 6 5.54 2.35 10.07
C PHE A 6 6.70 1.44 9.66
N ASN A 7 6.39 0.27 9.10
CA ASN A 7 7.36 -0.69 8.55
C ASN A 7 7.04 -0.98 7.06
N PRO A 8 7.44 -0.08 6.14
CA PRO A 8 7.03 -0.09 4.73
C PRO A 8 7.60 -1.28 3.92
N ASP A 9 8.52 -2.04 4.49
CA ASP A 9 9.19 -3.19 3.90
C ASP A 9 8.47 -4.52 4.14
N SER A 10 7.25 -4.51 4.71
CA SER A 10 6.53 -5.73 5.10
C SER A 10 6.47 -6.80 4.01
N ASP A 11 6.21 -6.44 2.75
CA ASP A 11 6.12 -7.42 1.66
C ASP A 11 7.48 -8.08 1.38
N LEU A 12 8.57 -7.30 1.48
CA LEU A 12 9.93 -7.84 1.33
C LEU A 12 10.32 -8.72 2.52
N ALA A 13 9.88 -8.36 3.73
CA ALA A 13 10.08 -9.18 4.92
C ALA A 13 9.31 -10.50 4.84
N LEU A 14 8.09 -10.51 4.27
CA LEU A 14 7.33 -11.73 4.01
C LEU A 14 7.94 -12.57 2.88
N ALA A 15 8.52 -11.92 1.86
CA ALA A 15 9.24 -12.61 0.79
C ALA A 15 10.43 -13.40 1.35
N ASN A 16 11.25 -12.78 2.20
CA ASN A 16 12.38 -13.42 2.86
C ASN A 16 11.94 -14.39 3.98
N ASN A 17 10.88 -14.04 4.71
CA ASN A 17 10.23 -14.83 5.76
C ASN A 17 11.11 -15.20 6.97
N GLU A 18 12.24 -14.53 7.19
CA GLU A 18 13.09 -14.78 8.35
C GLU A 18 12.88 -13.77 9.47
N ALA A 19 12.94 -14.24 10.71
CA ALA A 19 12.88 -13.37 11.88
C ALA A 19 14.12 -12.44 12.00
N ASN A 20 15.21 -12.75 11.29
CA ASN A 20 16.43 -11.94 11.22
C ASN A 20 16.53 -11.07 9.97
N TYR A 21 15.46 -10.96 9.18
CA TYR A 21 15.45 -10.17 7.96
C TYR A 21 15.99 -8.74 8.20
N ILE A 22 16.91 -8.32 7.34
CA ILE A 22 17.43 -6.95 7.30
C ILE A 22 16.97 -6.30 6.01
N ALA A 23 16.09 -5.30 6.13
CA ALA A 23 15.56 -4.58 4.98
C ALA A 23 16.67 -3.86 4.20
N PRO A 24 16.57 -3.69 2.88
CA PRO A 24 17.50 -2.87 2.09
C PRO A 24 17.65 -1.45 2.62
N ALA A 25 18.79 -0.80 2.36
CA ALA A 25 19.10 0.51 2.91
C ALA A 25 18.04 1.58 2.58
N SER A 26 17.50 1.56 1.36
CA SER A 26 16.42 2.45 0.93
C SER A 26 15.12 2.26 1.70
N ALA A 27 14.76 1.00 2.02
CA ALA A 27 13.57 0.70 2.79
C ALA A 27 13.72 1.11 4.26
N ARG A 28 14.91 0.90 4.86
CA ARG A 28 15.22 1.40 6.20
C ARG A 28 15.19 2.93 6.26
N ARG A 29 15.71 3.60 5.23
CA ARG A 29 15.65 5.06 5.10
C ARG A 29 14.20 5.54 5.03
N MET A 30 13.35 4.91 4.23
CA MET A 30 11.91 5.23 4.17
C MET A 30 11.23 5.03 5.52
N ALA A 31 11.48 3.90 6.20
CA ALA A 31 10.92 3.62 7.53
C ALA A 31 11.31 4.69 8.55
N GLN A 32 12.58 5.13 8.54
CA GLN A 32 13.08 6.18 9.41
C GLN A 32 12.47 7.55 9.09
N ASP A 33 12.51 7.95 7.82
CA ASP A 33 12.10 9.28 7.38
C ASP A 33 10.58 9.48 7.54
N MET A 34 9.80 8.42 7.34
CA MET A 34 8.33 8.47 7.36
C MET A 34 7.71 7.86 8.61
N ALA A 35 8.50 7.64 9.66
CA ALA A 35 8.05 6.98 10.89
C ALA A 35 6.81 7.63 11.55
N LEU A 36 6.63 8.95 11.38
CA LEU A 36 5.48 9.69 11.89
C LEU A 36 4.25 9.68 10.97
N LEU A 37 4.30 9.08 9.77
CA LEU A 37 3.12 8.96 8.92
C LEU A 37 1.87 8.40 9.63
N PRO A 38 1.97 7.46 10.61
CA PRO A 38 0.82 6.95 11.31
C PRO A 38 -0.02 7.97 12.08
N ILE A 39 0.51 9.15 12.43
CA ILE A 39 -0.27 10.16 13.18
C ILE A 39 -1.56 10.58 12.44
N TRP A 40 -1.57 10.45 11.11
CA TRP A 40 -2.68 10.85 10.24
C TRP A 40 -3.81 9.81 10.14
N TYR A 41 -3.58 8.57 10.58
CA TYR A 41 -4.61 7.52 10.55
C TYR A 41 -4.79 6.81 11.90
N ALA A 42 -3.87 7.04 12.84
CA ALA A 42 -3.95 6.52 14.19
C ALA A 42 -5.28 6.90 14.86
N ALA A 43 -5.78 6.00 15.71
CA ALA A 43 -6.95 6.28 16.53
C ALA A 43 -6.59 7.35 17.59
N PRO A 44 -7.56 8.14 18.07
CA PRO A 44 -7.34 9.00 19.22
C PRO A 44 -6.85 8.21 20.44
N ASP A 45 -6.09 8.89 21.29
CA ASP A 45 -5.53 8.38 22.55
C ASP A 45 -4.60 7.16 22.34
N SER A 46 -3.89 7.16 21.21
CA SER A 46 -2.91 6.15 20.81
C SER A 46 -1.48 6.71 20.79
N ALA A 47 -0.50 5.84 20.58
CA ALA A 47 0.89 6.22 20.39
C ALA A 47 1.41 5.81 19.00
N VAL A 48 2.38 6.57 18.49
CA VAL A 48 3.10 6.29 17.24
C VAL A 48 4.58 6.11 17.55
N LEU A 49 5.13 4.94 17.21
CA LEU A 49 6.55 4.63 17.36
C LEU A 49 7.34 5.34 16.27
N ALA A 50 8.24 6.25 16.66
CA ALA A 50 9.15 6.92 15.74
C ALA A 50 10.54 7.12 16.37
N PRO A 51 11.59 7.22 15.53
CA PRO A 51 12.96 7.31 16.02
C PRO A 51 13.23 8.70 16.60
N SER A 52 13.65 8.75 17.86
CA SER A 52 14.13 9.96 18.55
C SER A 52 13.09 11.06 18.81
N ALA A 53 13.38 11.87 19.83
CA ALA A 53 12.61 13.03 20.26
C ALA A 53 12.59 14.18 19.24
N TYR A 54 13.42 14.16 18.18
CA TYR A 54 13.35 15.15 17.09
C TYR A 54 11.97 15.24 16.41
N ASN A 55 11.18 14.17 16.53
CA ASN A 55 9.80 14.10 16.04
C ASN A 55 8.80 14.91 16.89
N ALA A 56 9.16 15.30 18.12
CA ALA A 56 8.24 15.91 19.07
C ALA A 56 7.75 17.30 18.63
N ASP A 57 8.62 18.15 18.09
CA ASP A 57 8.25 19.49 17.64
C ASP A 57 7.26 19.46 16.47
N PHE A 58 7.50 18.57 15.51
CA PHE A 58 6.58 18.35 14.38
C PHE A 58 5.23 17.85 14.90
N LEU A 59 5.23 16.84 15.76
CA LEU A 59 3.99 16.30 16.32
C LEU A 59 3.23 17.37 17.11
N ARG A 60 3.90 18.17 17.96
CA ARG A 60 3.27 19.27 18.72
C ARG A 60 2.55 20.23 17.77
N ARG A 61 3.23 20.69 16.72
CA ARG A 61 2.63 21.59 15.71
C ARG A 61 1.41 20.95 15.03
N MET A 62 1.49 19.67 14.66
CA MET A 62 0.35 18.97 14.04
C MET A 62 -0.83 18.79 15.01
N ARG A 63 -0.56 18.58 16.31
CA ARG A 63 -1.60 18.54 17.36
C ARG A 63 -2.30 19.88 17.51
N GLU A 64 -1.57 20.99 17.46
CA GLU A 64 -2.12 22.34 17.52
C GLU A 64 -3.00 22.67 16.30
N LEU A 65 -2.53 22.31 15.10
CA LEU A 65 -3.24 22.62 13.85
C LEU A 65 -4.47 21.72 13.62
N PHE A 66 -4.38 20.42 13.94
CA PHE A 66 -5.37 19.41 13.56
C PHE A 66 -6.07 18.73 14.74
N GLY A 67 -5.78 19.15 15.98
CA GLY A 67 -6.38 18.55 17.18
C GLY A 67 -6.02 17.07 17.39
N LEU A 68 -4.85 16.63 16.88
CA LEU A 68 -4.42 15.24 16.98
C LEU A 68 -4.28 14.81 18.46
N ARG A 69 -4.88 13.68 18.80
CA ARG A 69 -4.77 13.04 20.12
C ARG A 69 -3.88 11.81 20.02
N VAL A 70 -2.62 12.01 19.68
CA VAL A 70 -1.63 10.93 19.58
C VAL A 70 -0.34 11.31 20.30
N GLN A 71 0.33 10.32 20.86
CA GLN A 71 1.58 10.46 21.59
C GLN A 71 2.75 9.94 20.74
N LEU A 72 3.93 10.52 20.94
CA LEU A 72 5.17 9.97 20.40
C LEU A 72 5.65 8.87 21.34
N ALA A 73 5.93 7.70 20.81
CA ALA A 73 6.67 6.65 21.49
C ALA A 73 8.04 6.50 20.81
N THR A 74 9.08 6.31 21.61
CA THR A 74 10.43 6.01 21.15
C THR A 74 10.82 4.59 21.53
N GLU A 75 11.82 4.03 20.84
CA GLU A 75 12.24 2.64 21.05
C GLU A 75 12.59 2.29 22.52
N PRO A 76 13.29 3.14 23.29
CA PRO A 76 13.55 2.88 24.71
C PRO A 76 12.30 2.79 25.59
N GLU A 77 11.19 3.41 25.18
CA GLU A 77 9.92 3.47 25.93
C GLU A 77 9.00 2.29 25.58
N LEU A 78 9.37 1.41 24.64
CA LEU A 78 8.55 0.25 24.26
C LEU A 78 8.09 -0.65 25.44
N PRO A 79 8.89 -0.86 26.51
CA PRO A 79 8.41 -1.56 27.71
C PRO A 79 7.18 -0.91 28.37
N ASP A 80 7.02 0.41 28.27
CA ASP A 80 5.84 1.12 28.80
C ASP A 80 4.57 0.82 27.98
N TYR A 81 4.74 0.27 26.77
CA TYR A 81 3.69 -0.16 25.87
C TYR A 81 3.54 -1.69 25.82
N ALA A 82 4.04 -2.42 26.81
CA ALA A 82 4.02 -3.88 26.84
C ALA A 82 2.64 -4.51 26.59
N GLU A 83 1.58 -3.86 27.10
CA GLU A 83 0.19 -4.27 27.00
C GLU A 83 -0.58 -3.64 25.82
N ALA A 84 0.07 -2.82 25.00
CA ALA A 84 -0.60 -2.12 23.92
C ALA A 84 -1.04 -3.07 22.80
N SER A 85 -2.17 -2.75 22.16
CA SER A 85 -2.56 -3.39 20.90
C SER A 85 -1.68 -2.82 19.78
N ILE A 86 -0.81 -3.66 19.22
CA ILE A 86 0.14 -3.25 18.20
C ILE A 86 -0.54 -3.18 16.83
N VAL A 87 -0.35 -2.08 16.13
CA VAL A 87 -0.88 -1.83 14.78
C VAL A 87 0.27 -1.46 13.84
N PRO A 88 1.04 -2.45 13.34
CA PRO A 88 2.07 -2.18 12.36
C PRO A 88 1.49 -1.80 11.01
N TRP A 89 2.34 -1.29 10.12
CA TRP A 89 2.01 -1.16 8.71
C TRP A 89 1.64 -2.52 8.13
N GLY A 90 2.45 -3.56 8.42
CA GLY A 90 2.15 -4.96 8.13
C GLY A 90 2.88 -5.91 9.05
N TRP A 91 2.27 -7.06 9.35
CA TRP A 91 2.84 -8.09 10.21
C TRP A 91 3.78 -9.03 9.45
N ASN A 92 4.91 -9.37 10.07
CA ASN A 92 5.88 -10.35 9.56
C ASN A 92 6.78 -10.86 10.72
N PRO A 93 7.59 -11.92 10.50
CA PRO A 93 8.43 -12.48 11.56
C PRO A 93 9.47 -11.52 12.15
N SER A 94 10.06 -10.63 11.35
CA SER A 94 11.11 -9.73 11.83
C SER A 94 10.54 -8.63 12.72
N ILE A 95 9.38 -8.05 12.39
CA ILE A 95 8.75 -7.04 13.24
C ILE A 95 8.21 -7.64 14.54
N ARG A 96 7.68 -8.87 14.49
CA ARG A 96 7.32 -9.61 15.70
C ARG A 96 8.53 -9.76 16.64
N LYS A 97 9.67 -10.21 16.11
CA LYS A 97 10.90 -10.36 16.89
C LYS A 97 11.41 -9.01 17.41
N TYR A 98 11.34 -7.95 16.60
CA TYR A 98 11.73 -6.60 16.98
C TYR A 98 10.98 -6.13 18.22
N LEU A 99 9.65 -6.26 18.23
CA LEU A 99 8.78 -5.84 19.34
C LEU A 99 8.97 -6.71 20.59
N LEU A 100 9.02 -8.04 20.43
CA LEU A 100 9.22 -8.98 21.54
C LEU A 100 10.54 -8.71 22.28
N LYS A 101 11.62 -8.46 21.54
CA LYS A 101 12.94 -8.15 22.13
C LYS A 101 12.98 -6.83 22.90
N ARG A 102 11.97 -5.97 22.73
CA ARG A 102 11.90 -4.61 23.28
C ARG A 102 10.81 -4.45 24.34
N GLY A 103 10.33 -5.58 24.88
CA GLY A 103 9.43 -5.58 26.04
C GLY A 103 7.94 -5.57 25.70
N VAL A 104 7.55 -5.75 24.43
CA VAL A 104 6.14 -6.02 24.10
C VAL A 104 5.79 -7.45 24.48
N ASN A 105 4.68 -7.63 25.20
CA ASN A 105 4.28 -8.95 25.69
C ASN A 105 3.88 -9.88 24.54
N GLU A 106 4.26 -11.15 24.66
CA GLU A 106 4.10 -12.13 23.57
C GLU A 106 2.63 -12.38 23.21
N ASP A 107 1.72 -12.30 24.18
CA ASP A 107 0.27 -12.43 23.99
C ASP A 107 -0.35 -11.28 23.16
N LYS A 108 0.37 -10.14 23.03
CA LYS A 108 -0.02 -9.02 22.16
C LYS A 108 0.48 -9.16 20.72
N LEU A 109 1.27 -10.20 20.44
CA LEU A 109 1.89 -10.43 19.14
C LEU A 109 1.26 -11.63 18.43
N PRO A 110 1.17 -11.63 17.09
CA PRO A 110 0.66 -12.78 16.37
C PRO A 110 1.55 -14.00 16.62
N SER A 111 0.93 -15.18 16.70
CA SER A 111 1.68 -16.44 16.81
C SER A 111 2.49 -16.71 15.52
N PRO A 112 3.58 -17.50 15.59
CA PRO A 112 4.31 -17.91 14.38
C PRO A 112 3.43 -18.59 13.33
N ARG A 113 2.42 -19.37 13.77
CA ARG A 113 1.44 -20.00 12.87
C ARG A 113 0.59 -18.95 12.15
N LEU A 114 0.05 -17.97 12.88
CA LEU A 114 -0.74 -16.89 12.28
C LEU A 114 0.09 -16.06 11.29
N LEU A 115 1.39 -15.84 11.58
CA LEU A 115 2.29 -15.18 10.63
C LEU A 115 2.52 -16.00 9.35
N ALA A 116 2.55 -17.33 9.43
CA ALA A 116 2.62 -18.19 8.26
C ALA A 116 1.34 -18.07 7.40
N ASP A 117 0.17 -18.01 8.05
CA ASP A 117 -1.10 -17.76 7.36
C ASP A 117 -1.10 -16.37 6.69
N TYR A 118 -0.63 -15.33 7.39
CA TYR A 118 -0.49 -13.97 6.84
C TYR A 118 0.41 -13.92 5.62
N ARG A 119 1.52 -14.66 5.64
CA ARG A 119 2.39 -14.76 4.48
C ARG A 119 1.65 -15.35 3.28
N SER A 120 0.93 -16.46 3.47
CA SER A 120 0.14 -17.08 2.39
C SER A 120 -0.91 -16.13 1.83
N LEU A 121 -1.62 -15.42 2.71
CA LEU A 121 -2.69 -14.47 2.37
C LEU A 121 -2.19 -13.17 1.71
N SER A 122 -0.94 -12.78 1.96
CA SER A 122 -0.30 -11.61 1.34
C SER A 122 0.31 -11.88 -0.03
N SER A 123 0.26 -13.12 -0.52
CA SER A 123 0.81 -13.49 -1.82
C SER A 123 -0.08 -13.03 -2.97
N ARG A 124 0.53 -12.62 -4.09
CA ARG A 124 -0.18 -12.38 -5.36
C ARG A 124 -0.94 -13.58 -5.89
N ILE A 125 -0.71 -14.78 -5.39
CA ILE A 125 -1.54 -15.97 -5.68
C ILE A 125 -3.02 -15.68 -5.37
N GLN A 126 -3.32 -14.90 -4.32
CA GLN A 126 -4.69 -14.53 -4.00
C GLN A 126 -5.32 -13.65 -5.11
N ALA A 127 -4.52 -12.80 -5.76
CA ALA A 127 -4.98 -11.99 -6.88
C ALA A 127 -5.27 -12.81 -8.15
N VAL A 128 -4.53 -13.91 -8.37
CA VAL A 128 -4.79 -14.87 -9.46
C VAL A 128 -6.20 -15.45 -9.33
N GLU A 129 -6.50 -16.01 -8.16
CA GLU A 129 -7.79 -16.66 -7.91
C GLU A 129 -8.93 -15.63 -7.88
N MET A 130 -8.72 -14.47 -7.24
CA MET A 130 -9.71 -13.39 -7.22
C MET A 130 -10.02 -12.91 -8.63
N THR A 131 -9.01 -12.67 -9.46
CA THR A 131 -9.23 -12.23 -10.85
C THR A 131 -10.03 -13.26 -11.63
N ARG A 132 -9.67 -14.55 -11.54
CA ARG A 132 -10.39 -15.64 -12.21
C ARG A 132 -11.87 -15.69 -11.83
N ARG A 133 -12.19 -15.56 -10.53
CA ARG A 133 -13.58 -15.54 -10.05
C ARG A 133 -14.34 -14.33 -10.58
N MET A 134 -13.72 -13.15 -10.51
CA MET A 134 -14.34 -11.90 -10.91
C MET A 134 -14.56 -11.81 -12.42
N THR A 135 -13.59 -12.24 -13.23
CA THR A 135 -13.71 -12.25 -14.69
C THR A 135 -14.68 -13.31 -15.18
N GLY A 136 -14.73 -14.48 -14.54
CA GLY A 136 -15.75 -15.50 -14.82
C GLY A 136 -17.17 -15.03 -14.46
N ARG A 137 -17.32 -14.25 -13.38
CA ARG A 137 -18.62 -13.71 -12.95
C ARG A 137 -19.11 -12.55 -13.80
N TYR A 138 -18.21 -11.70 -14.30
CA TYR A 138 -18.55 -10.45 -15.00
C TYR A 138 -17.86 -10.25 -16.36
N PRO A 139 -17.83 -11.26 -17.25
CA PRO A 139 -17.01 -11.24 -18.47
C PRO A 139 -17.32 -10.08 -19.43
N GLY A 140 -18.53 -9.52 -19.36
CA GLY A 140 -18.95 -8.41 -20.23
C GLY A 140 -18.31 -7.05 -19.92
N TYR A 141 -17.71 -6.87 -18.74
CA TYR A 141 -17.13 -5.59 -18.32
C TYR A 141 -15.85 -5.70 -17.46
N THR A 142 -15.30 -6.91 -17.36
CA THR A 142 -13.99 -7.14 -16.74
C THR A 142 -13.01 -7.76 -17.72
N CYS A 143 -11.72 -7.58 -17.48
CA CYS A 143 -10.63 -8.21 -18.22
C CYS A 143 -9.48 -8.60 -17.28
N GLY A 144 -8.36 -9.01 -17.85
CA GLY A 144 -7.18 -9.40 -17.10
C GLY A 144 -7.08 -10.90 -16.93
N GLU A 145 -5.85 -11.39 -16.94
CA GLU A 145 -5.51 -12.78 -16.71
C GLU A 145 -4.17 -12.83 -15.99
N HIS A 146 -4.05 -13.77 -15.05
CA HIS A 146 -2.80 -14.10 -14.41
C HIS A 146 -2.51 -15.58 -14.65
N THR A 147 -1.30 -15.88 -15.11
CA THR A 147 -0.81 -17.25 -15.21
C THR A 147 0.17 -17.52 -14.07
N LEU A 148 -0.15 -18.48 -13.21
CA LEU A 148 0.79 -18.96 -12.19
C LEU A 148 1.85 -19.84 -12.87
N VAL A 149 3.11 -19.59 -12.55
CA VAL A 149 4.27 -20.29 -13.13
C VAL A 149 5.14 -20.84 -12.02
N ASN A 150 5.50 -22.12 -12.09
CA ASN A 150 6.26 -22.83 -11.05
C ASN A 150 7.52 -23.54 -11.55
N ASN A 151 7.83 -23.43 -12.84
CA ASN A 151 9.02 -24.01 -13.47
C ASN A 151 9.56 -23.07 -14.54
N ILE A 152 10.82 -23.27 -14.94
CA ILE A 152 11.52 -22.35 -15.84
C ILE A 152 11.07 -22.51 -17.29
N GLU A 153 10.70 -23.72 -17.68
CA GLU A 153 10.22 -24.07 -19.01
C GLU A 153 8.91 -23.34 -19.34
N ASP A 154 7.99 -23.27 -18.39
CA ASP A 154 6.76 -22.50 -18.52
C ASP A 154 7.01 -21.00 -18.54
N CYS A 155 8.02 -20.50 -17.81
CA CYS A 155 8.39 -19.09 -17.90
C CYS A 155 8.80 -18.73 -19.33
N GLU A 156 9.69 -19.54 -19.93
CA GLU A 156 10.14 -19.35 -21.30
C GLU A 156 8.99 -19.45 -22.29
N ARG A 157 8.18 -20.52 -22.19
CA ARG A 157 7.03 -20.75 -23.05
C ARG A 157 6.05 -19.58 -23.02
N ILE A 158 5.68 -19.09 -21.83
CA ILE A 158 4.72 -18.00 -21.66
C ILE A 158 5.27 -16.69 -22.23
N VAL A 159 6.50 -16.32 -21.87
CA VAL A 159 7.11 -15.07 -22.33
C VAL A 159 7.24 -15.05 -23.86
N ASN A 160 7.63 -16.19 -24.46
CA ASN A 160 7.74 -16.30 -25.92
C ASN A 160 6.36 -16.30 -26.61
N THR A 161 5.33 -16.87 -25.98
CA THR A 161 3.96 -16.90 -26.54
C THR A 161 3.28 -15.54 -26.49
N MET A 162 3.43 -14.80 -25.39
CA MET A 162 2.79 -13.48 -25.21
C MET A 162 3.50 -12.35 -25.96
N HIS A 163 4.76 -12.56 -26.38
CA HIS A 163 5.70 -11.58 -26.96
C HIS A 163 6.07 -10.41 -26.05
N ALA A 164 5.10 -9.84 -25.32
CA ALA A 164 5.29 -8.84 -24.28
C ALA A 164 4.41 -9.17 -23.07
N CYS A 165 5.04 -9.43 -21.93
CA CYS A 165 4.33 -9.72 -20.69
C CYS A 165 5.04 -9.12 -19.48
N LEU A 166 4.32 -9.07 -18.36
CA LEU A 166 4.84 -8.66 -17.07
C LEU A 166 4.96 -9.90 -16.18
N LEU A 167 6.17 -10.20 -15.73
CA LEU A 167 6.37 -11.20 -14.67
C LEU A 167 6.38 -10.50 -13.31
N LYS A 168 5.71 -11.10 -12.33
CA LYS A 168 5.67 -10.59 -10.96
C LYS A 168 6.02 -11.68 -9.96
N VAL A 169 6.75 -11.28 -8.92
CA VAL A 169 7.03 -12.18 -7.79
C VAL A 169 5.81 -12.29 -6.85
N PRO A 170 5.66 -13.39 -6.10
CA PRO A 170 4.52 -13.58 -5.20
C PRO A 170 4.44 -12.55 -4.07
N TRP A 171 5.58 -12.18 -3.47
CA TRP A 171 5.66 -11.19 -2.39
C TRP A 171 6.53 -10.00 -2.81
N SER A 172 5.88 -8.90 -3.18
CA SER A 172 6.52 -7.60 -3.34
C SER A 172 5.49 -6.48 -3.33
N GLY A 173 5.95 -5.23 -3.32
CA GLY A 173 5.07 -4.06 -3.41
C GLY A 173 5.79 -2.86 -4.01
N SER A 174 5.03 -1.80 -4.31
CA SER A 174 5.53 -0.51 -4.82
C SER A 174 6.42 -0.64 -6.08
N GLY A 175 5.99 -1.45 -7.06
CA GLY A 175 6.72 -1.66 -8.32
C GLY A 175 7.98 -2.52 -8.22
N LYS A 176 8.37 -2.96 -7.01
CA LYS A 176 9.48 -3.91 -6.83
C LYS A 176 9.04 -5.31 -7.23
N GLY A 177 9.97 -6.14 -7.68
CA GLY A 177 9.68 -7.53 -8.05
C GLY A 177 8.83 -7.68 -9.32
N LEU A 178 8.85 -6.67 -10.17
CA LEU A 178 8.31 -6.67 -11.52
C LEU A 178 9.44 -6.91 -12.52
N ASN A 179 9.18 -7.69 -13.57
CA ASN A 179 10.10 -7.86 -14.69
C ASN A 179 9.33 -7.70 -16.01
N TRP A 180 9.57 -6.57 -16.68
CA TRP A 180 8.93 -6.20 -17.93
C TRP A 180 9.61 -6.93 -19.10
N CYS A 181 9.00 -8.00 -19.57
CA CYS A 181 9.53 -8.84 -20.63
C CYS A 181 9.09 -8.29 -22.00
N LEU A 182 9.59 -7.11 -22.37
CA LEU A 182 9.26 -6.43 -23.64
C LEU A 182 10.02 -6.99 -24.85
N HIS A 183 11.07 -7.78 -24.59
CA HIS A 183 12.02 -8.26 -25.60
C HIS A 183 12.26 -9.78 -25.49
N GLY A 184 11.23 -10.53 -25.06
CA GLY A 184 11.29 -11.98 -24.92
C GLY A 184 12.10 -12.49 -23.72
N PHE A 185 12.34 -13.81 -23.71
CA PHE A 185 12.95 -14.51 -22.58
C PHE A 185 14.48 -14.47 -22.59
N THR A 186 15.03 -13.29 -22.30
CA THR A 186 16.48 -13.06 -22.29
C THR A 186 17.20 -13.77 -21.13
N LYS A 187 18.53 -13.95 -21.22
CA LYS A 187 19.32 -14.57 -20.13
C LYS A 187 19.18 -13.86 -18.77
N PRO A 188 19.16 -12.51 -18.67
CA PRO A 188 18.85 -11.83 -17.41
C PRO A 188 17.45 -12.16 -16.86
N VAL A 189 16.44 -12.27 -17.72
CA VAL A 189 15.07 -12.65 -17.31
C VAL A 189 15.06 -14.10 -16.80
N SER A 190 15.69 -15.03 -17.53
CA SER A 190 15.84 -16.44 -17.13
C SER A 190 16.52 -16.57 -15.77
N ASN A 191 17.69 -15.96 -15.57
CA ASN A 191 18.41 -16.00 -14.29
C ASN A 191 17.58 -15.41 -13.14
N TRP A 192 16.80 -14.35 -13.42
CA TRP A 192 15.88 -13.77 -12.45
C TRP A 192 14.74 -14.74 -12.10
N CYS A 193 14.14 -15.39 -13.08
CA CYS A 193 13.08 -16.38 -12.88
C CYS A 193 13.59 -17.58 -12.06
N GLU A 194 14.73 -18.16 -12.43
CA GLU A 194 15.34 -19.29 -11.69
C GLU A 194 15.56 -18.96 -10.22
N ARG A 195 16.06 -17.75 -9.93
CA ARG A 195 16.25 -17.29 -8.55
C ARG A 195 14.92 -17.19 -7.82
N ILE A 196 13.91 -16.56 -8.41
CA ILE A 196 12.59 -16.40 -7.79
C ILE A 196 11.89 -17.74 -7.58
N LEU A 197 11.93 -18.65 -8.55
CA LEU A 197 11.38 -19.99 -8.42
C LEU A 197 12.06 -20.77 -7.29
N ARG A 198 13.40 -20.67 -7.16
CA ARG A 198 14.14 -21.30 -6.07
C ARG A 198 13.79 -20.70 -4.69
N GLU A 199 13.65 -19.38 -4.60
CA GLU A 199 13.46 -18.66 -3.33
C GLU A 199 12.00 -18.61 -2.87
N GLN A 200 11.05 -18.53 -3.81
CA GLN A 200 9.63 -18.25 -3.54
C GLN A 200 8.67 -19.30 -4.12
N GLY A 201 9.18 -20.27 -4.89
CA GLY A 201 8.44 -21.41 -5.41
C GLY A 201 7.56 -21.14 -6.64
N CYS A 202 7.28 -19.86 -6.95
CA CYS A 202 6.47 -19.49 -8.10
C CYS A 202 6.66 -18.02 -8.50
N LEU A 203 6.09 -17.65 -9.64
CA LEU A 203 5.88 -16.29 -10.11
C LEU A 203 4.55 -16.21 -10.88
N THR A 204 4.06 -15.01 -11.14
CA THR A 204 2.91 -14.81 -12.03
C THR A 204 3.36 -14.14 -13.33
N ALA A 205 2.71 -14.49 -14.42
CA ALA A 205 2.83 -13.83 -15.71
C ALA A 205 1.50 -13.21 -16.11
N GLU A 206 1.53 -11.97 -16.57
CA GLU A 206 0.34 -11.22 -16.97
C GLU A 206 0.56 -10.55 -18.33
N PRO A 207 -0.44 -10.52 -19.22
CA PRO A 207 -0.42 -9.65 -20.39
C PRO A 207 -0.32 -8.19 -19.97
N ILE A 208 0.44 -7.39 -20.73
CA ILE A 208 0.51 -5.94 -20.48
C ILE A 208 -0.80 -5.31 -20.93
N CYS A 209 -1.56 -4.78 -19.99
CA CYS A 209 -2.83 -4.11 -20.26
C CYS A 209 -2.61 -2.66 -20.74
N ASN A 210 -3.44 -2.21 -21.69
CA ASN A 210 -3.52 -0.80 -22.07
C ASN A 210 -4.30 -0.01 -21.00
N LYS A 211 -3.62 0.24 -19.89
CA LYS A 211 -4.15 0.92 -18.70
C LYS A 211 -4.43 2.40 -18.98
N VAL A 212 -5.58 2.87 -18.51
CA VAL A 212 -5.99 4.28 -18.54
C VAL A 212 -6.04 4.89 -17.14
N GLU A 213 -6.53 4.16 -16.15
CA GLU A 213 -6.58 4.61 -14.74
C GLU A 213 -6.15 3.49 -13.79
N ASP A 214 -5.47 3.86 -12.71
CA ASP A 214 -5.17 3.03 -11.56
C ASP A 214 -6.06 3.44 -10.38
N PHE A 215 -6.78 2.50 -9.78
CA PHE A 215 -7.60 2.74 -8.59
C PHE A 215 -7.61 1.53 -7.69
N ALA A 216 -8.02 1.69 -6.44
CA ALA A 216 -8.23 0.57 -5.53
C ALA A 216 -9.55 0.73 -4.79
N LEU A 217 -10.11 -0.42 -4.42
CA LEU A 217 -11.18 -0.49 -3.45
C LEU A 217 -10.56 -0.95 -2.13
N GLU A 218 -10.67 -0.11 -1.11
CA GLU A 218 -10.13 -0.37 0.21
C GLU A 218 -11.20 -1.05 1.07
N PHE A 219 -10.79 -2.01 1.88
CA PHE A 219 -11.64 -2.76 2.79
C PHE A 219 -10.97 -2.87 4.17
N TYR A 220 -11.77 -3.22 5.17
CA TYR A 220 -11.31 -3.54 6.52
C TYR A 220 -11.91 -4.86 6.97
N SER A 221 -11.06 -5.80 7.38
CA SER A 221 -11.45 -7.07 8.01
C SER A 221 -11.40 -6.93 9.52
N ASP A 222 -12.44 -7.42 10.21
CA ASP A 222 -12.49 -7.45 11.68
C ASP A 222 -11.77 -8.67 12.29
N GLY A 223 -11.50 -9.71 11.50
CA GLY A 223 -10.93 -10.98 11.98
C GLY A 223 -11.97 -11.91 12.63
N CYS A 224 -13.26 -11.56 12.56
CA CYS A 224 -14.40 -12.30 13.09
C CYS A 224 -15.42 -12.68 11.99
N GLY A 225 -14.98 -12.66 10.74
CA GLY A 225 -15.77 -12.99 9.54
C GLY A 225 -16.31 -11.76 8.79
N GLY A 226 -16.23 -10.57 9.38
CA GLY A 226 -16.73 -9.33 8.80
C GLY A 226 -15.68 -8.63 7.95
N VAL A 227 -16.02 -8.36 6.69
CA VAL A 227 -15.27 -7.43 5.82
C VAL A 227 -16.19 -6.33 5.37
N ARG A 228 -15.77 -5.07 5.62
CA ARG A 228 -16.49 -3.86 5.23
C ARG A 228 -15.69 -3.04 4.23
N PHE A 229 -16.40 -2.35 3.35
CA PHE A 229 -15.80 -1.34 2.50
C PHE A 229 -15.25 -0.17 3.34
N ALA A 230 -14.09 0.34 2.95
CA ALA A 230 -13.37 1.41 3.65
C ALA A 230 -13.13 2.66 2.77
N GLY A 231 -13.37 2.57 1.46
CA GLY A 231 -13.35 3.72 0.56
C GLY A 231 -12.72 3.40 -0.80
N CYS A 232 -12.85 4.34 -1.73
CA CYS A 232 -12.14 4.31 -3.00
C CYS A 232 -10.80 5.04 -2.84
N SER A 233 -9.76 4.56 -3.52
CA SER A 233 -8.52 5.31 -3.69
C SER A 233 -8.14 5.32 -5.18
N MET A 234 -7.57 6.43 -5.66
CA MET A 234 -7.08 6.55 -7.03
C MET A 234 -5.61 6.93 -6.94
N PHE A 235 -4.74 6.13 -7.55
CA PHE A 235 -3.29 6.26 -7.41
C PHE A 235 -2.60 6.46 -8.75
N SER A 236 -1.36 6.90 -8.70
CA SER A 236 -0.54 7.07 -9.90
C SER A 236 0.76 6.32 -9.74
N THR A 237 1.16 5.64 -10.80
CA THR A 237 2.45 4.96 -10.91
C THR A 237 3.32 5.63 -11.97
N ASN A 238 4.64 5.51 -11.85
CA ASN A 238 5.57 5.91 -12.92
C ASN A 238 5.67 4.82 -14.01
N GLU A 239 6.48 5.07 -15.04
CA GLU A 239 6.71 4.15 -16.17
C GLU A 239 7.25 2.76 -15.78
N HIS A 240 7.81 2.62 -14.57
CA HIS A 240 8.29 1.36 -14.03
C HIS A 240 7.29 0.67 -13.09
N GLY A 241 6.09 1.24 -12.92
CA GLY A 241 5.05 0.72 -12.03
C GLY A 241 5.26 1.07 -10.55
N ALA A 242 6.17 1.98 -10.22
CA ALA A 242 6.36 2.43 -8.84
C ALA A 242 5.33 3.50 -8.46
N TYR A 243 4.74 3.36 -7.28
CA TYR A 243 3.78 4.31 -6.71
C TYR A 243 4.40 5.71 -6.56
N THR A 244 3.63 6.74 -6.91
CA THR A 244 4.04 8.15 -6.80
C THR A 244 3.11 8.99 -5.93
N GLY A 245 1.84 8.61 -5.82
CA GLY A 245 0.85 9.40 -5.09
C GLY A 245 -0.58 8.90 -5.27
N ASN A 246 -1.49 9.50 -4.51
CA ASN A 246 -2.92 9.33 -4.62
C ASN A 246 -3.59 10.67 -4.96
N LEU A 247 -4.68 10.61 -5.73
CA LEU A 247 -5.67 11.68 -5.75
C LEU A 247 -6.28 11.78 -4.34
N LEU A 248 -6.29 13.00 -3.81
CA LEU A 248 -6.89 13.30 -2.51
C LEU A 248 -8.30 13.86 -2.76
N ALA A 249 -9.31 13.00 -2.65
CA ALA A 249 -10.70 13.29 -2.98
C ALA A 249 -11.67 12.37 -2.20
N SER A 250 -12.95 12.74 -2.17
CA SER A 250 -14.03 11.91 -1.62
C SER A 250 -14.33 10.69 -2.50
N ASP A 251 -15.04 9.70 -1.95
CA ASP A 251 -15.45 8.50 -2.67
C ASP A 251 -16.29 8.86 -3.88
N GLY A 252 -17.30 9.74 -3.70
CA GLY A 252 -18.14 10.20 -4.80
C GLY A 252 -17.35 10.86 -5.93
N GLN A 253 -16.34 11.66 -5.61
CA GLN A 253 -15.48 12.30 -6.63
C GLN A 253 -14.59 11.28 -7.37
N ILE A 254 -14.16 10.19 -6.72
CA ILE A 254 -13.40 9.11 -7.37
C ILE A 254 -14.34 8.25 -8.21
N GLU A 255 -15.52 7.91 -7.68
CA GLU A 255 -16.58 7.19 -8.38
C GLU A 255 -17.05 7.95 -9.64
N GLU A 256 -17.17 9.29 -9.59
CA GLU A 256 -17.42 10.15 -10.77
C GLU A 256 -16.35 10.02 -11.87
N ILE A 257 -15.09 9.80 -11.49
CA ILE A 257 -14.01 9.57 -12.47
C ILE A 257 -14.18 8.19 -13.09
N ILE A 258 -14.40 7.16 -12.27
CA ILE A 258 -14.61 5.78 -12.73
C ILE A 258 -15.87 5.67 -13.61
N ALA A 259 -16.93 6.42 -13.28
CA ALA A 259 -18.20 6.46 -13.99
C ALA A 259 -18.09 6.86 -15.47
N ARG A 260 -17.01 7.55 -15.85
CA ARG A 260 -16.72 7.90 -17.26
C ARG A 260 -16.40 6.68 -18.12
N TYR A 261 -16.00 5.58 -17.48
CA TYR A 261 -15.52 4.36 -18.15
C TYR A 261 -16.40 3.15 -17.82
N LEU A 262 -16.94 3.08 -16.61
CA LEU A 262 -17.77 1.97 -16.12
C LEU A 262 -18.99 2.52 -15.37
N PRO A 263 -20.22 2.15 -15.76
CA PRO A 263 -21.42 2.48 -14.99
C PRO A 263 -21.29 2.14 -13.51
N LEU A 264 -21.71 3.05 -12.62
CA LEU A 264 -21.58 2.89 -11.16
C LEU A 264 -22.20 1.58 -10.66
N GLU A 265 -23.38 1.21 -11.15
CA GLU A 265 -24.04 -0.07 -10.80
C GLU A 265 -23.10 -1.29 -11.00
N LYS A 266 -22.26 -1.27 -12.04
CA LYS A 266 -21.30 -2.36 -12.29
C LYS A 266 -20.12 -2.30 -11.31
N LEU A 267 -19.66 -1.10 -10.94
CA LEU A 267 -18.64 -0.91 -9.90
C LEU A 267 -19.17 -1.45 -8.56
N GLU A 268 -20.43 -1.15 -8.21
CA GLU A 268 -21.06 -1.62 -6.98
C GLU A 268 -21.15 -3.15 -6.94
N ARG A 269 -21.53 -3.79 -8.05
CA ARG A 269 -21.55 -5.26 -8.18
C ARG A 269 -20.16 -5.88 -8.03
N ILE A 270 -19.12 -5.23 -8.56
CA ILE A 270 -17.73 -5.65 -8.37
C ILE A 270 -17.33 -5.52 -6.90
N ARG A 271 -17.58 -4.36 -6.29
CA ARG A 271 -17.27 -4.06 -4.89
C ARG A 271 -17.91 -5.08 -3.95
N GLU A 272 -19.19 -5.40 -4.15
CA GLU A 272 -19.91 -6.33 -3.27
C GLU A 272 -19.47 -7.79 -3.46
N ALA A 273 -19.15 -8.19 -4.69
CA ALA A 273 -18.55 -9.50 -4.94
C ALA A 273 -17.16 -9.60 -4.29
N LEU A 274 -16.30 -8.59 -4.46
CA LEU A 274 -15.01 -8.51 -3.79
C LEU A 274 -15.16 -8.59 -2.27
N ARG A 275 -16.10 -7.84 -1.68
CA ARG A 275 -16.36 -7.87 -0.23
C ARG A 275 -16.66 -9.29 0.26
N THR A 276 -17.51 -10.02 -0.46
CA THR A 276 -17.89 -11.40 -0.13
C THR A 276 -16.71 -12.36 -0.26
N GLU A 277 -15.96 -12.29 -1.36
CA GLU A 277 -14.77 -13.12 -1.59
C GLU A 277 -13.69 -12.84 -0.53
N LEU A 278 -13.44 -11.57 -0.23
CA LEU A 278 -12.50 -11.16 0.81
C LEU A 278 -12.94 -11.64 2.21
N ALA A 279 -14.23 -11.59 2.52
CA ALA A 279 -14.75 -12.13 3.79
C ALA A 279 -14.48 -13.64 3.90
N SER A 280 -14.67 -14.38 2.80
CA SER A 280 -14.40 -15.82 2.77
C SER A 280 -12.92 -16.16 2.94
N VAL A 281 -12.01 -15.34 2.40
CA VAL A 281 -10.56 -15.63 2.37
C VAL A 281 -9.84 -15.07 3.61
N TYR A 282 -10.20 -13.85 4.04
CA TYR A 282 -9.47 -13.10 5.06
C TYR A 282 -10.26 -12.93 6.36
N GLY A 283 -11.59 -13.03 6.32
CA GLY A 283 -12.50 -12.53 7.35
C GLY A 283 -12.26 -13.10 8.76
N TYR A 284 -11.86 -14.36 8.87
CA TYR A 284 -11.60 -15.03 10.16
C TYR A 284 -10.12 -15.13 10.55
N THR A 285 -9.22 -14.69 9.68
CA THR A 285 -7.77 -14.86 9.89
C THR A 285 -7.08 -13.52 10.11
N TYR A 286 -7.46 -12.50 9.34
CA TYR A 286 -6.79 -11.21 9.33
C TYR A 286 -7.67 -10.10 9.91
N THR A 287 -7.10 -9.29 10.79
CA THR A 287 -7.71 -8.05 11.28
C THR A 287 -6.87 -6.87 10.77
N GLY A 288 -7.45 -6.01 9.95
CA GLY A 288 -6.74 -4.88 9.34
C GLY A 288 -7.28 -4.47 7.98
N TYR A 289 -6.54 -3.58 7.32
CA TYR A 289 -6.92 -3.06 6.00
C TYR A 289 -6.47 -4.00 4.87
N LEU A 290 -7.29 -4.05 3.83
CA LEU A 290 -7.06 -4.77 2.57
C LEU A 290 -7.29 -3.78 1.43
N GLY A 291 -6.29 -3.56 0.58
CA GLY A 291 -6.47 -2.78 -0.66
C GLY A 291 -6.54 -3.72 -1.85
N VAL A 292 -7.62 -3.69 -2.63
CA VAL A 292 -7.69 -4.41 -3.91
C VAL A 292 -7.34 -3.41 -5.01
N ASP A 293 -6.14 -3.53 -5.54
CA ASP A 293 -5.67 -2.68 -6.63
C ASP A 293 -6.32 -3.13 -7.94
N MET A 294 -6.77 -2.18 -8.73
CA MET A 294 -7.59 -2.36 -9.93
C MET A 294 -7.10 -1.40 -11.01
N MET A 295 -7.43 -1.71 -12.26
CA MET A 295 -7.17 -0.79 -13.37
C MET A 295 -8.34 -0.75 -14.34
N ILE A 296 -8.51 0.40 -14.97
CA ILE A 296 -9.37 0.56 -16.14
C ILE A 296 -8.49 0.38 -17.38
N CYS A 297 -8.86 -0.58 -18.22
CA CYS A 297 -8.13 -0.95 -19.42
C CYS A 297 -8.93 -0.57 -20.67
N ARG A 298 -8.26 0.02 -21.65
CA ARG A 298 -8.82 0.22 -22.99
C ARG A 298 -8.66 -1.05 -23.81
N GLN A 299 -9.74 -1.50 -24.42
CA GLN A 299 -9.73 -2.57 -25.43
C GLN A 299 -9.58 -1.94 -26.81
N ASP A 300 -8.39 -2.05 -27.39
CA ASP A 300 -8.02 -1.34 -28.62
C ASP A 300 -8.89 -1.71 -29.83
N LYS A 301 -9.44 -2.93 -29.86
CA LYS A 301 -10.29 -3.40 -30.97
C LYS A 301 -11.73 -2.87 -30.95
N GLU A 302 -12.24 -2.50 -29.77
CA GLU A 302 -13.68 -2.19 -29.57
C GLU A 302 -13.94 -0.76 -29.09
N ASN A 303 -12.88 0.04 -28.92
CA ASN A 303 -12.94 1.36 -28.27
C ASN A 303 -13.77 1.36 -26.97
N LYS A 304 -13.62 0.26 -26.21
CA LYS A 304 -14.38 -0.03 -24.99
C LYS A 304 -13.45 -0.07 -23.79
N TYR A 305 -13.98 0.30 -22.63
CA TYR A 305 -13.27 0.18 -21.37
C TYR A 305 -13.74 -1.06 -20.60
N LEU A 306 -12.78 -1.79 -20.03
CA LEU A 306 -13.02 -2.94 -19.15
C LEU A 306 -12.23 -2.73 -17.85
N VAL A 307 -12.70 -3.34 -16.77
CA VAL A 307 -12.01 -3.30 -15.48
C VAL A 307 -11.15 -4.55 -15.30
N HIS A 308 -9.87 -4.38 -15.00
CA HIS A 308 -9.09 -5.45 -14.39
C HIS A 308 -9.42 -5.50 -12.89
N PRO A 309 -10.12 -6.52 -12.39
CA PRO A 309 -10.80 -6.43 -11.10
C PRO A 309 -9.89 -6.65 -9.88
N CYS A 310 -8.70 -7.22 -10.07
CA CYS A 310 -7.75 -7.46 -8.98
C CYS A 310 -6.31 -7.63 -9.52
N VAL A 311 -5.56 -6.53 -9.59
CA VAL A 311 -4.13 -6.53 -9.99
C VAL A 311 -3.27 -7.08 -8.86
N GLU A 312 -3.53 -6.65 -7.63
CA GLU A 312 -2.94 -7.18 -6.41
C GLU A 312 -3.87 -6.96 -5.21
N ILE A 313 -3.67 -7.72 -4.14
CA ILE A 313 -4.35 -7.52 -2.86
C ILE A 313 -3.29 -7.14 -1.82
N ASN A 314 -3.33 -5.88 -1.38
CA ASN A 314 -2.47 -5.31 -0.37
C ASN A 314 -3.02 -5.66 1.03
N MET A 315 -2.58 -6.78 1.63
CA MET A 315 -2.98 -7.24 2.97
C MET A 315 -2.23 -6.52 4.10
N ARG A 316 -2.37 -5.20 4.16
CA ARG A 316 -1.69 -4.33 5.12
C ARG A 316 -2.29 -2.93 5.06
N MET A 317 -1.84 -2.06 5.96
CA MET A 317 -1.95 -0.63 5.69
C MET A 317 -1.29 -0.31 4.34
N ASN A 318 -1.87 0.63 3.61
CA ASN A 318 -1.39 1.04 2.30
C ASN A 318 -1.59 2.56 2.11
N MET A 319 -0.96 3.11 1.06
CA MET A 319 -0.99 4.55 0.81
C MET A 319 -2.37 5.07 0.40
N GLY A 320 -3.20 4.23 -0.22
CA GLY A 320 -4.60 4.54 -0.55
C GLY A 320 -5.45 4.74 0.70
N VAL A 321 -5.31 3.86 1.69
CA VAL A 321 -5.95 4.00 3.01
C VAL A 321 -5.46 5.25 3.73
N VAL A 322 -4.16 5.59 3.65
CA VAL A 322 -3.63 6.84 4.22
C VAL A 322 -4.29 8.05 3.57
N ALA A 323 -4.35 8.09 2.24
CA ALA A 323 -4.99 9.19 1.51
C ALA A 323 -6.47 9.34 1.89
N ARG A 324 -7.20 8.22 1.96
CA ARG A 324 -8.61 8.18 2.32
C ARG A 324 -8.86 8.68 3.74
N LEU A 325 -8.17 8.10 4.72
CA LEU A 325 -8.32 8.48 6.12
C LEU A 325 -7.88 9.92 6.37
N PHE A 326 -6.85 10.38 5.67
CA PHE A 326 -6.45 11.78 5.73
C PHE A 326 -7.55 12.70 5.19
N TYR A 327 -8.12 12.38 4.02
CA TYR A 327 -9.19 13.19 3.42
C TYR A 327 -10.38 13.33 4.36
N ASP A 328 -10.88 12.21 4.88
CA ASP A 328 -12.06 12.17 5.73
C ASP A 328 -11.92 12.98 7.01
N ARG A 329 -10.72 12.97 7.59
CA ARG A 329 -10.46 13.58 8.89
C ARG A 329 -9.98 15.02 8.79
N PHE A 330 -9.20 15.34 7.76
CA PHE A 330 -8.40 16.56 7.73
C PHE A 330 -8.57 17.38 6.47
N ALA A 331 -9.11 16.87 5.35
CA ALA A 331 -9.37 17.72 4.20
C ALA A 331 -10.71 18.46 4.36
N ALA A 332 -10.80 19.67 3.80
CA ALA A 332 -12.05 20.39 3.69
C ALA A 332 -13.05 19.64 2.79
N PRO A 333 -14.34 19.57 3.13
CA PRO A 333 -15.33 18.92 2.29
C PRO A 333 -15.32 19.46 0.85
N GLY A 334 -15.31 18.57 -0.14
CA GLY A 334 -15.33 18.93 -1.55
C GLY A 334 -13.96 19.35 -2.12
N SER A 335 -12.92 19.52 -1.30
CA SER A 335 -11.58 19.81 -1.80
C SER A 335 -11.06 18.68 -2.67
N LYS A 336 -10.15 19.00 -3.58
CA LYS A 336 -9.40 18.02 -4.39
C LYS A 336 -7.93 18.38 -4.31
N GLY A 337 -7.06 17.38 -4.27
CA GLY A 337 -5.63 17.61 -4.28
C GLY A 337 -4.85 16.33 -4.50
N ARG A 338 -3.61 16.31 -4.03
CA ARG A 338 -2.73 15.15 -4.20
C ARG A 338 -2.02 14.81 -2.90
N PHE A 339 -2.03 13.52 -2.56
CA PHE A 339 -1.08 12.93 -1.62
C PHE A 339 0.12 12.42 -2.42
N THR A 340 1.34 12.77 -2.01
CA THR A 340 2.57 12.41 -2.74
C THR A 340 3.62 11.88 -1.78
N VAL A 341 4.30 10.81 -2.21
CA VAL A 341 5.51 10.30 -1.57
C VAL A 341 6.64 10.48 -2.56
N GLU A 342 7.64 11.26 -2.19
CA GLU A 342 8.76 11.60 -3.06
C GLU A 342 10.06 11.10 -2.44
N TYR A 343 10.94 10.55 -3.29
CA TYR A 343 12.31 10.22 -2.96
C TYR A 343 13.26 11.15 -3.71
N VAL A 344 14.17 11.79 -2.97
CA VAL A 344 15.27 12.59 -3.51
C VAL A 344 16.55 12.11 -2.83
N PRO A 345 17.53 11.55 -3.58
CA PRO A 345 18.78 11.06 -3.00
C PRO A 345 19.59 12.13 -2.28
N ASP A 346 19.51 13.38 -2.75
CA ASP A 346 20.21 14.52 -2.17
C ASP A 346 19.34 15.23 -1.12
N ASN A 347 19.79 15.20 0.14
CA ASN A 347 19.04 15.76 1.26
C ASN A 347 18.89 17.29 1.15
N GLY A 348 19.89 17.99 0.59
CA GLY A 348 19.86 19.44 0.42
C GLY A 348 18.80 19.86 -0.59
N ALA A 349 18.71 19.14 -1.72
CA ALA A 349 17.71 19.32 -2.75
C ALA A 349 16.31 19.01 -2.24
N LEU A 350 16.13 17.92 -1.46
CA LEU A 350 14.82 17.62 -0.84
C LEU A 350 14.36 18.76 0.07
N ARG A 351 15.27 19.27 0.90
CA ARG A 351 14.99 20.38 1.81
C ARG A 351 14.67 21.67 1.05
N ALA A 352 15.44 22.00 0.01
CA ALA A 352 15.20 23.18 -0.81
C ALA A 352 13.82 23.11 -1.51
N ARG A 353 13.44 21.95 -2.04
CA ARG A 353 12.09 21.71 -2.60
C ARG A 353 11.00 21.88 -1.54
N HIS A 354 11.21 21.34 -0.34
CA HIS A 354 10.27 21.50 0.77
C HIS A 354 10.09 22.97 1.16
N GLU A 355 11.17 23.72 1.33
CA GLU A 355 11.12 25.14 1.65
C GLU A 355 10.49 25.97 0.53
N GLN A 356 10.73 25.60 -0.73
CA GLN A 356 10.07 26.21 -1.89
C GLN A 356 8.57 25.93 -1.90
N ASP A 357 8.15 24.69 -1.67
CA ASP A 357 6.73 24.33 -1.63
C ASP A 357 5.99 25.04 -0.48
N MET A 358 6.62 25.17 0.69
CA MET A 358 6.06 25.96 1.81
C MET A 358 5.83 27.44 1.46
N ARG A 359 6.71 28.04 0.65
CA ARG A 359 6.57 29.44 0.20
C ARG A 359 5.53 29.58 -0.91
N ASN A 360 5.56 28.66 -1.87
CA ASN A 360 4.72 28.73 -3.06
C ASN A 360 3.26 28.35 -2.79
N TYR A 361 3.02 27.50 -1.79
CA TYR A 361 1.70 27.00 -1.43
C TYR A 361 1.47 27.17 0.09
N PRO A 362 1.25 28.41 0.57
CA PRO A 362 1.03 28.67 1.99
C PRO A 362 -0.11 27.81 2.56
N LEU A 363 0.16 27.21 3.71
CA LEU A 363 -0.77 26.30 4.40
C LEU A 363 -1.93 27.09 5.03
N ILE A 364 -3.17 26.77 4.64
CA ILE A 364 -4.38 27.32 5.27
C ILE A 364 -5.14 26.18 5.94
N VAL A 365 -5.27 26.27 7.26
CA VAL A 365 -5.99 25.32 8.11
C VAL A 365 -7.02 26.08 8.94
N GLU A 366 -8.27 25.66 8.90
CA GLU A 366 -9.35 26.22 9.71
C GLU A 366 -10.09 25.08 10.41
N ASN A 367 -10.34 25.25 11.72
CA ASN A 367 -11.09 24.27 12.53
C ASN A 367 -10.57 22.83 12.40
N GLY A 368 -9.25 22.65 12.34
CA GLY A 368 -8.63 21.32 12.18
C GLY A 368 -8.77 20.71 10.78
N ARG A 369 -9.14 21.50 9.76
CA ARG A 369 -9.29 21.08 8.37
C ARG A 369 -8.37 21.88 7.46
N LEU A 370 -7.64 21.18 6.59
CA LEU A 370 -6.83 21.72 5.50
C LEU A 370 -7.76 22.27 4.41
N LEU A 371 -7.73 23.60 4.22
CA LEU A 371 -8.49 24.28 3.17
C LEU A 371 -7.70 24.34 1.85
N SER A 372 -6.42 24.70 1.92
CA SER A 372 -5.54 24.83 0.74
C SER A 372 -4.07 24.79 1.12
N GLY A 373 -3.21 24.56 0.13
CA GLY A 373 -1.76 24.73 0.25
C GLY A 373 -1.01 23.42 0.49
N TYR A 374 0.27 23.55 0.83
CA TYR A 374 1.18 22.42 1.05
C TYR A 374 1.28 22.05 2.53
N LEU A 375 1.03 20.78 2.85
CA LEU A 375 1.20 20.22 4.19
C LEU A 375 2.16 19.03 4.15
N PRO A 376 3.34 19.12 4.79
CA PRO A 376 4.17 17.94 5.02
C PRO A 376 3.48 17.01 6.02
N LEU A 377 3.39 15.72 5.69
CA LEU A 377 2.83 14.68 6.56
C LEU A 377 3.89 14.09 7.50
N ILE A 378 5.17 14.37 7.27
CA ILE A 378 6.29 13.92 8.10
C ILE A 378 7.29 15.08 8.26
N PRO A 379 8.13 15.08 9.31
CA PRO A 379 9.15 16.11 9.45
C PRO A 379 10.18 16.04 8.32
N VAL A 380 10.44 17.17 7.66
CA VAL A 380 11.48 17.29 6.62
C VAL A 380 12.69 18.01 7.20
N THR A 381 13.79 17.30 7.33
CA THR A 381 15.06 17.74 7.91
C THR A 381 16.20 17.58 6.90
N GLY A 382 17.39 18.09 7.22
CA GLY A 382 18.59 17.92 6.37
C GLY A 382 19.13 16.49 6.25
N LYS A 383 18.45 15.49 6.84
CA LYS A 383 18.83 14.07 6.79
C LYS A 383 17.85 13.20 6.00
N ASN A 384 16.70 13.73 5.62
CA ASN A 384 15.67 12.96 4.92
C ASN A 384 16.04 12.78 3.44
N CYS A 385 15.76 11.60 2.91
CA CYS A 385 15.71 11.33 1.48
C CYS A 385 14.26 11.10 1.00
N TYR A 386 13.33 10.82 1.91
CA TYR A 386 11.90 10.73 1.61
C TYR A 386 11.13 11.89 2.23
N ARG A 387 10.10 12.37 1.51
CA ARG A 387 9.04 13.19 2.08
C ARG A 387 7.66 12.68 1.67
N ALA A 388 6.71 12.82 2.56
CA ALA A 388 5.29 12.59 2.30
C ALA A 388 4.55 13.90 2.56
N TYR A 389 3.69 14.31 1.63
CA TYR A 389 2.95 15.57 1.75
C TYR A 389 1.61 15.51 1.03
N VAL A 390 0.71 16.39 1.41
CA VAL A 390 -0.50 16.68 0.65
C VAL A 390 -0.45 18.10 0.10
N ARG A 391 -1.08 18.30 -1.04
CA ARG A 391 -1.33 19.62 -1.62
C ARG A 391 -2.77 19.70 -2.10
N LEU A 392 -3.55 20.62 -1.55
CA LEU A 392 -4.89 20.98 -2.01
C LEU A 392 -4.83 22.22 -2.89
#